data_AF-A0A7K8X014-F1
#
_entry.id   AF-A0A7K8X014-F1
#
_cell.length_a   1.000
_cell.length_b   1.000
_cell.length_c   1.000
_cell.angle_alpha   90.00
_cell.angle_beta   90.00
_cell.angle_gamma   90.00
#
_symmetry.space_group_name_H-M   'P 1'
#
loop_
_entity.id
_entity.type
_entity.pdbx_description
1 polymer ?
#
loop_
_entity_poly.entity_id
_entity_poly.type
_entity_poly.pdbx_seq_one_letter_code
_entity_poly.pdbx_strand_id
1 'polypeptide(L)'
;MKVLLLLLLSPLQGVGGSSQHQEDFRFCGDRNQTQESFIIYEHGPANISIQNTAQALVIKRPFLPSRRNSYYQYLLPPALGRYRFCLYWFKANRTLRLAYGKQSFLLGEDLSSSIPRGKERQRTERNSTSIFNVSYIYKGGKNTSLDSAPEYIFPENVPVWEQDVEKQLTTLDHLIAQPPVPATGATEQQLLRRKLEELEETLAKVELEGQNQTFGKATVHATVLRVQPTPDPQHLAFASQREEGGEVHGFAVDLPSSLFVVVKEREEVVEHRVLLVDINSQTMFQDENSSRVLGDRVVGISLVDTVVANLSEPVLLTFFHEQLPGNVTPLCVFWQEGTTASSGSWDSYGCATAAGSRRTECRCNHLTYFAVLMVSSPEITYVHRDSLSIISYVGCLISALASICTILFLYFRSKQRDQITSMHIHMNLLGAIFLLDLTFLISEHLASGSQAICRAGGAFLHFSLLSCLTWMAIEGYNLYRLVIEVFNAYQDHFLLKLCLVGWGEP
;
A
#
# COMPACT_ATOMS: atom_id res chain seq x y z
N MET A 1 83.46 -46.97 6.14
CA MET A 1 84.31 -45.79 5.84
C MET A 1 83.44 -44.55 6.01
N LYS A 2 83.73 -43.73 7.04
CA LYS A 2 83.27 -42.34 7.33
C LYS A 2 81.75 -42.05 7.31
N VAL A 3 81.01 -41.87 8.41
CA VAL A 3 81.07 -40.89 9.54
C VAL A 3 80.35 -39.56 9.26
N LEU A 4 79.40 -39.23 10.16
CA LEU A 4 78.77 -37.93 10.52
C LEU A 4 77.74 -37.32 9.52
N LEU A 5 76.63 -36.66 9.90
CA LEU A 5 76.16 -35.97 11.12
C LEU A 5 74.62 -35.77 10.95
N LEU A 6 73.73 -36.30 11.80
CA LEU A 6 73.14 -35.74 13.05
C LEU A 6 72.19 -34.52 12.86
N LEU A 7 71.01 -34.63 13.53
CA LEU A 7 70.07 -33.59 14.04
C LEU A 7 68.91 -33.20 13.08
N LEU A 8 67.60 -33.30 13.40
CA LEU A 8 66.84 -33.45 14.66
C LEU A 8 65.43 -34.05 14.41
N LEU A 9 65.04 -34.95 15.32
CA LEU A 9 63.71 -35.14 15.95
C LEU A 9 62.42 -35.27 15.09
N SER A 10 61.97 -36.52 14.94
CA SER A 10 60.54 -36.93 14.98
C SER A 10 60.06 -37.09 16.45
N PRO A 11 58.78 -37.36 16.84
CA PRO A 11 57.65 -37.85 16.03
C PRO A 11 56.18 -37.45 16.46
N LEU A 12 55.21 -37.92 15.65
CA LEU A 12 53.88 -38.52 15.99
C LEU A 12 52.66 -37.68 16.47
N GLN A 13 51.69 -37.58 15.53
CA GLN A 13 50.25 -37.94 15.59
C GLN A 13 49.31 -37.38 16.68
N GLY A 14 48.16 -36.85 16.22
CA GLY A 14 46.99 -36.62 17.06
C GLY A 14 45.71 -36.22 16.31
N VAL A 15 45.00 -37.23 15.79
CA VAL A 15 43.52 -37.33 15.73
C VAL A 15 42.75 -36.17 15.05
N GLY A 16 42.51 -36.32 13.75
CA GLY A 16 41.46 -35.60 13.02
C GLY A 16 40.21 -36.47 12.92
N GLY A 17 39.11 -36.02 13.53
CA GLY A 17 37.79 -36.64 13.36
C GLY A 17 36.75 -36.12 14.35
N SER A 18 35.96 -35.13 13.94
CA SER A 18 34.50 -35.07 14.23
C SER A 18 33.88 -33.90 13.46
N SER A 19 32.99 -34.23 12.52
CA SER A 19 31.86 -33.44 11.99
C SER A 19 31.98 -31.91 12.05
N GLN A 20 32.42 -31.29 10.94
CA GLN A 20 32.28 -29.85 10.70
C GLN A 20 30.78 -29.48 10.57
N HIS A 21 30.15 -29.14 11.68
CA HIS A 21 29.08 -28.15 11.63
C HIS A 21 29.76 -26.78 11.54
N GLN A 22 29.81 -26.24 10.33
CA GLN A 22 30.41 -24.94 10.07
C GLN A 22 29.56 -23.84 10.73
N GLU A 23 30.14 -23.08 11.65
CA GLU A 23 29.46 -21.99 12.35
C GLU A 23 29.15 -20.81 11.40
N ASP A 24 28.00 -20.16 11.60
CA ASP A 24 27.57 -19.02 10.77
C ASP A 24 28.14 -17.68 11.28
N PHE A 25 28.36 -17.58 12.59
CA PHE A 25 29.02 -16.45 13.23
C PHE A 25 29.88 -16.91 14.40
N ARG A 26 31.07 -16.30 14.52
CA ARG A 26 32.00 -16.52 15.63
C ARG A 26 32.54 -15.20 16.14
N PHE A 27 32.42 -14.97 17.44
CA PHE A 27 33.03 -13.84 18.13
C PHE A 27 33.95 -14.35 19.24
N CYS A 28 35.21 -13.93 19.25
CA CYS A 28 36.17 -14.32 20.29
C CYS A 28 36.82 -13.09 20.93
N GLY A 29 37.13 -13.19 22.22
CA GLY A 29 37.82 -12.13 22.95
C GLY A 29 38.38 -12.64 24.28
N ASP A 30 39.21 -11.81 24.90
CA ASP A 30 39.81 -12.07 26.20
C ASP A 30 39.15 -11.19 27.25
N ARG A 31 38.55 -11.83 28.26
CA ARG A 31 37.92 -11.18 29.41
C ARG A 31 38.81 -11.30 30.62
N ASN A 32 39.02 -10.19 31.34
CA ASN A 32 39.69 -10.21 32.64
C ASN A 32 38.67 -10.32 33.76
N GLN A 33 38.61 -11.46 34.44
CA GLN A 33 37.66 -11.74 35.50
C GLN A 33 38.29 -11.40 36.86
N THR A 34 37.82 -10.30 37.46
CA THR A 34 38.35 -9.75 38.72
C THR A 34 37.55 -10.16 39.95
N GLN A 35 36.34 -10.70 39.76
CA GLN A 35 35.42 -11.12 40.82
C GLN A 35 34.54 -12.28 40.34
N GLU A 36 33.73 -12.85 41.24
CA GLU A 36 32.71 -13.83 40.87
C GLU A 36 31.76 -13.24 39.83
N SER A 37 31.48 -14.00 38.78
CA SER A 37 30.82 -13.48 37.60
C SER A 37 29.89 -14.49 36.94
N PHE A 38 28.94 -13.97 36.18
CA PHE A 38 27.89 -14.75 35.53
C PHE A 38 27.85 -14.49 34.02
N ILE A 39 27.36 -15.46 33.26
CA ILE A 39 26.85 -15.21 31.92
C ILE A 39 25.37 -14.90 32.07
N ILE A 40 24.97 -13.77 31.53
CA ILE A 40 23.57 -13.36 31.47
C ILE A 40 23.15 -13.44 30.00
N TYR A 41 22.14 -14.26 29.73
CA TYR A 41 21.58 -14.41 28.40
C TYR A 41 20.14 -13.85 28.39
N GLU A 42 19.94 -12.79 27.59
CA GLU A 42 18.65 -12.08 27.48
C GLU A 42 18.17 -12.06 26.03
N HIS A 43 16.86 -11.94 25.87
CA HIS A 43 16.26 -11.60 24.58
C HIS A 43 16.32 -10.08 24.38
N GLY A 44 16.79 -9.64 23.21
CA GLY A 44 17.03 -8.23 22.89
C GLY A 44 16.65 -7.88 21.45
N PRO A 45 16.88 -6.62 21.00
CA PRO A 45 16.50 -6.16 19.66
C PRO A 45 17.25 -6.94 18.56
N ALA A 46 16.93 -6.65 17.29
CA ALA A 46 17.44 -7.32 16.08
C ALA A 46 18.98 -7.46 15.95
N ASN A 47 19.78 -6.87 16.84
CA ASN A 47 21.24 -6.96 16.78
C ASN A 47 21.77 -7.89 17.88
N ILE A 48 22.86 -8.61 17.59
CA ILE A 48 23.60 -9.32 18.63
C ILE A 48 24.39 -8.28 19.43
N SER A 49 24.14 -8.20 20.73
CA SER A 49 24.92 -7.34 21.63
C SER A 49 25.69 -8.16 22.64
N ILE A 50 26.99 -7.92 22.75
CA ILE A 50 27.87 -8.53 23.74
C ILE A 50 28.40 -7.41 24.63
N GLN A 51 27.96 -7.39 25.88
CA GLN A 51 28.33 -6.37 26.85
C GLN A 51 29.05 -7.00 28.04
N ASN A 52 30.15 -6.38 28.44
CA ASN A 52 30.99 -6.87 29.53
C ASN A 52 30.99 -5.92 30.72
N THR A 53 30.78 -6.47 31.91
CA THR A 53 30.95 -5.80 33.20
C THR A 53 31.82 -6.65 34.12
N ALA A 54 32.24 -6.09 35.25
CA ALA A 54 32.95 -6.86 36.26
C ALA A 54 32.11 -8.03 36.82
N GLN A 55 30.79 -7.85 36.94
CA GLN A 55 29.84 -8.83 37.48
C GLN A 55 29.36 -9.84 36.44
N ALA A 56 29.23 -9.46 35.17
CA ALA A 56 28.62 -10.34 34.17
C ALA A 56 29.12 -10.12 32.74
N LEU A 57 29.07 -11.20 31.96
CA LEU A 57 29.10 -11.16 30.50
C LEU A 57 27.65 -11.28 30.00
N VAL A 58 27.11 -10.16 29.51
CA VAL A 58 25.72 -10.06 29.03
C VAL A 58 25.70 -10.29 27.53
N ILE A 59 24.92 -11.28 27.09
CA ILE A 59 24.76 -11.64 25.69
C ILE A 59 23.28 -11.50 25.35
N LYS A 60 22.95 -10.61 24.42
CA LYS A 60 21.59 -10.43 23.91
C LYS A 60 21.51 -10.87 22.46
N ARG A 61 20.43 -11.56 22.11
CA ARG A 61 20.20 -12.06 20.74
C ARG A 61 18.71 -11.93 20.35
N PRO A 62 18.41 -11.94 19.04
CA PRO A 62 17.06 -11.76 18.51
C PRO A 62 16.17 -13.02 18.55
N PHE A 63 16.72 -14.22 18.77
CA PHE A 63 15.90 -15.46 18.82
C PHE A 63 15.15 -15.61 20.14
N LEU A 64 13.87 -15.99 20.04
CA LEU A 64 13.05 -16.44 21.16
C LEU A 64 13.44 -17.88 21.55
N PRO A 65 13.94 -18.14 22.77
CA PRO A 65 13.95 -19.49 23.29
C PRO A 65 12.49 -19.95 23.50
N SER A 66 12.19 -21.20 23.15
CA SER A 66 10.83 -21.74 23.02
C SER A 66 9.91 -21.69 24.26
N ARG A 67 10.26 -21.03 25.38
CA ARG A 67 9.37 -20.89 26.57
C ARG A 67 9.64 -19.65 27.43
N ARG A 68 8.53 -19.06 27.93
CA ARG A 68 8.20 -18.18 29.09
C ARG A 68 9.26 -17.40 29.91
N ASN A 69 10.57 -17.67 29.85
CA ASN A 69 11.58 -16.95 30.62
C ASN A 69 12.39 -16.02 29.72
N SER A 70 12.35 -14.73 30.00
CA SER A 70 13.06 -13.68 29.24
C SER A 70 14.54 -13.53 29.63
N TYR A 71 15.07 -14.40 30.49
CA TYR A 71 16.34 -14.22 31.18
C TYR A 71 16.92 -15.57 31.65
N TYR A 72 18.19 -15.84 31.33
CA TYR A 72 18.94 -17.02 31.75
C TYR A 72 20.27 -16.60 32.36
N GLN A 73 20.69 -17.28 33.43
CA GLN A 73 21.94 -16.99 34.13
C GLN A 73 22.76 -18.27 34.32
N TYR A 74 24.04 -18.19 33.98
CA TYR A 74 25.01 -19.28 34.13
C TYR A 74 26.19 -18.81 34.97
N LEU A 75 26.69 -19.64 35.88
CA LEU A 75 27.84 -19.32 36.71
C LEU A 75 29.14 -19.53 35.93
N LEU A 76 30.06 -18.56 35.96
CA LEU A 76 31.40 -18.70 35.37
C LEU A 76 32.36 -19.40 36.34
N PRO A 77 33.53 -19.91 35.86
CA PRO A 77 34.53 -20.51 36.73
C PRO A 77 34.92 -19.58 37.90
N PRO A 78 35.09 -20.11 39.13
CA PRO A 78 35.40 -19.29 40.30
C PRO A 78 36.84 -18.76 40.31
N ALA A 79 37.75 -19.37 39.54
CA ALA A 79 39.15 -18.93 39.47
C ALA A 79 39.25 -17.57 38.76
N LEU A 80 39.89 -16.60 39.40
CA LEU A 80 40.10 -15.26 38.85
C LEU A 80 41.24 -15.24 37.83
N GLY A 81 41.17 -14.34 36.86
CA GLY A 81 42.20 -14.16 35.84
C GLY A 81 41.66 -13.90 34.44
N ARG A 82 42.55 -14.02 33.45
CA ARG A 82 42.24 -13.77 32.04
C ARG A 82 41.70 -15.04 31.38
N TYR A 83 40.48 -14.95 30.86
CA TYR A 83 39.84 -16.03 30.12
C TYR A 83 39.65 -15.62 28.66
N ARG A 84 40.08 -16.49 27.74
CA ARG A 84 39.63 -16.40 26.36
C ARG A 84 38.27 -17.06 26.23
N PHE A 85 37.36 -16.37 25.56
CA PHE A 85 36.04 -16.90 25.24
C PHE A 85 35.74 -16.75 23.76
N CYS A 86 34.92 -17.66 23.25
CA CYS A 86 34.40 -17.63 21.89
C CYS A 86 32.92 -17.97 21.91
N LEU A 87 32.11 -17.06 21.38
CA LEU A 87 30.70 -17.23 21.10
C LEU A 87 30.56 -17.80 19.69
N TYR A 88 29.97 -18.97 19.59
CA TYR A 88 29.68 -19.66 18.34
C TYR A 88 28.19 -19.68 18.12
N TRP A 89 27.82 -19.40 16.88
CA TRP A 89 26.43 -19.39 16.51
C TRP A 89 26.17 -20.18 15.23
N PHE A 90 25.20 -21.08 15.33
CA PHE A 90 24.71 -21.93 14.27
C PHE A 90 23.28 -21.51 13.90
N LYS A 91 23.13 -20.85 12.74
CA LYS A 91 21.86 -20.32 12.22
C LYS A 91 20.86 -21.45 11.98
N ALA A 92 21.31 -22.54 11.35
CA ALA A 92 20.46 -23.69 11.00
C ALA A 92 19.84 -24.39 12.23
N ASN A 93 20.60 -24.49 13.32
CA ASN A 93 20.17 -25.25 14.51
C ASN A 93 19.57 -24.35 15.61
N ARG A 94 19.54 -23.02 15.42
CA ARG A 94 19.14 -22.03 16.43
C ARG A 94 19.91 -22.12 17.76
N THR A 95 21.10 -22.72 17.76
CA THR A 95 21.90 -22.96 18.96
C THR A 95 22.98 -21.91 19.14
N LEU A 96 23.13 -21.40 20.36
CA LEU A 96 24.21 -20.48 20.72
C LEU A 96 25.10 -21.16 21.74
N ARG A 97 26.38 -21.32 21.40
CA ARG A 97 27.36 -21.98 22.25
C ARG A 97 28.42 -20.99 22.65
N LEU A 98 28.65 -20.85 23.94
CA LEU A 98 29.74 -20.03 24.48
C LEU A 98 30.82 -20.95 25.05
N ALA A 99 32.01 -20.93 24.46
CA ALA A 99 33.21 -21.50 25.08
C ALA A 99 33.88 -20.42 25.93
N TYR A 100 34.10 -20.67 27.22
CA TYR A 100 34.75 -19.75 28.13
C TYR A 100 35.85 -20.50 28.91
N GLY A 101 37.12 -20.22 28.57
CA GLY A 101 38.25 -21.01 29.07
C GLY A 101 38.12 -22.49 28.69
N LYS A 102 37.97 -23.36 29.69
CA LYS A 102 37.78 -24.82 29.52
C LYS A 102 36.32 -25.26 29.57
N GLN A 103 35.38 -24.37 29.87
CA GLN A 103 33.96 -24.67 29.97
C GLN A 103 33.23 -24.28 28.70
N SER A 104 32.15 -25.00 28.37
CA SER A 104 31.24 -24.64 27.28
C SER A 104 29.81 -24.62 27.76
N PHE A 105 29.09 -23.56 27.41
CA PHE A 105 27.71 -23.30 27.80
C PHE A 105 26.83 -23.33 26.54
N LEU A 106 25.69 -24.01 26.63
CA LEU A 106 24.65 -23.97 25.60
C LEU A 106 23.58 -22.98 26.06
N LEU A 107 23.57 -21.81 25.43
CA LEU A 107 22.76 -20.68 25.87
C LEU A 107 21.31 -20.82 25.36
N GLY A 108 20.37 -20.90 26.31
CA GLY A 108 18.93 -20.97 26.04
C GLY A 108 18.28 -22.35 26.08
N GLU A 109 19.01 -23.45 26.32
CA GLU A 109 18.44 -24.81 26.41
C GLU A 109 18.56 -25.46 27.80
N ASP A 110 19.60 -25.16 28.59
CA ASP A 110 19.84 -25.89 29.85
C ASP A 110 18.93 -25.46 31.02
N LEU A 111 18.25 -26.44 31.61
CA LEU A 111 17.29 -26.35 32.73
C LEU A 111 17.94 -26.27 34.13
N SER A 112 19.26 -26.34 34.27
CA SER A 112 19.91 -26.55 35.56
C SER A 112 20.21 -25.29 36.39
N SER A 113 19.92 -24.08 35.89
CA SER A 113 20.21 -22.83 36.63
C SER A 113 19.21 -21.69 36.41
N SER A 114 17.93 -21.98 36.15
CA SER A 114 16.92 -20.92 36.08
C SER A 114 16.49 -20.47 37.48
N ILE A 115 16.94 -19.29 37.92
CA ILE A 115 16.38 -18.61 39.08
C ILE A 115 15.11 -17.86 38.64
N PRO A 116 13.94 -18.06 39.27
CA PRO A 116 12.72 -17.33 38.93
C PRO A 116 12.85 -15.83 39.25
N ARG A 117 12.30 -15.00 38.37
CA ARG A 117 12.28 -13.53 38.49
C ARG A 117 11.49 -13.10 39.72
N GLY A 118 12.21 -12.81 40.81
CA GLY A 118 11.61 -12.42 42.08
C GLY A 118 12.63 -12.01 43.13
N LYS A 119 13.68 -11.26 42.76
CA LYS A 119 14.45 -10.36 43.65
C LYS A 119 15.46 -9.57 42.80
N GLU A 120 15.58 -8.30 43.14
CA GLU A 120 16.55 -7.32 42.64
C GLU A 120 16.52 -6.94 41.16
N ARG A 121 15.65 -5.96 40.88
CA ARG A 121 15.94 -4.90 39.92
C ARG A 121 16.97 -3.94 40.53
N GLN A 122 18.15 -4.45 40.94
CA GLN A 122 19.30 -3.57 41.17
C GLN A 122 19.84 -3.21 39.79
N ARG A 123 19.61 -1.96 39.42
CA ARG A 123 20.29 -1.27 38.32
C ARG A 123 21.78 -1.49 38.56
N THR A 124 22.41 -2.41 37.83
CA THR A 124 23.86 -2.62 37.93
C THR A 124 24.50 -1.30 37.51
N GLU A 125 25.08 -0.57 38.46
CA GLU A 125 25.96 0.55 38.17
C GLU A 125 27.08 0.01 37.25
N ARG A 126 27.00 0.34 35.96
CA ARG A 126 27.87 -0.25 34.93
C ARG A 126 29.24 0.41 35.00
N ASN A 127 30.12 -0.10 35.86
CA ASN A 127 31.54 -0.06 35.56
C ASN A 127 31.81 -1.08 34.45
N SER A 128 31.55 -0.65 33.21
CA SER A 128 31.74 -1.45 32.01
C SER A 128 33.23 -1.71 31.79
N THR A 129 33.64 -2.96 31.59
CA THR A 129 35.04 -3.34 31.44
C THR A 129 35.32 -3.78 30.00
N SER A 130 36.42 -3.33 29.42
CA SER A 130 36.75 -3.67 28.02
C SER A 130 37.04 -5.16 27.85
N ILE A 131 36.61 -5.72 26.72
CA ILE A 131 37.06 -7.02 26.24
C ILE A 131 38.28 -6.79 25.35
N PHE A 132 39.33 -7.57 25.53
CA PHE A 132 40.60 -7.43 24.81
C PHE A 132 40.76 -8.46 23.70
N ASN A 133 41.68 -8.23 22.75
CA ASN A 133 42.01 -9.18 21.67
C ASN A 133 40.78 -9.73 20.95
N VAL A 134 39.87 -8.82 20.57
CA VAL A 134 38.58 -9.16 20.00
C VAL A 134 38.69 -9.42 18.51
N SER A 135 38.03 -10.48 18.07
CA SER A 135 37.98 -10.88 16.67
C SER A 135 36.64 -11.52 16.35
N TYR A 136 36.10 -11.27 15.16
CA TYR A 136 34.87 -11.91 14.70
C TYR A 136 34.98 -12.42 13.26
N ILE A 137 34.13 -13.40 12.93
CA ILE A 137 34.03 -14.02 11.61
C ILE A 137 32.55 -14.29 11.32
N TYR A 138 32.11 -13.92 10.13
CA TYR A 138 30.89 -14.45 9.51
C TYR A 138 31.24 -15.58 8.55
N LYS A 139 30.28 -16.47 8.28
CA LYS A 139 30.43 -17.56 7.31
C LYS A 139 30.97 -17.07 5.96
N GLY A 140 32.04 -17.70 5.47
CA GLY A 140 32.70 -17.31 4.22
C GLY A 140 33.56 -16.05 4.30
N GLY A 141 33.56 -15.33 5.43
CA GLY A 141 34.34 -14.13 5.68
C GLY A 141 35.75 -14.38 6.23
N LYS A 142 36.57 -13.32 6.26
CA LYS A 142 37.91 -13.34 6.88
C LYS A 142 37.83 -12.97 8.37
N ASN A 143 38.82 -13.41 9.15
CA ASN A 143 38.96 -13.06 10.56
C ASN A 143 39.27 -11.58 10.72
N THR A 144 38.34 -10.83 11.31
CA THR A 144 38.43 -9.37 11.47
C THR A 144 38.65 -9.05 12.94
N SER A 145 39.75 -8.36 13.25
CA SER A 145 40.05 -7.86 14.59
C SER A 145 39.31 -6.55 14.88
N LEU A 146 38.86 -6.37 16.11
CA LEU A 146 38.20 -5.14 16.59
C LEU A 146 38.98 -4.53 17.77
N ASP A 147 38.83 -3.22 17.94
CA ASP A 147 39.39 -2.49 19.07
C ASP A 147 38.75 -2.90 20.39
N SER A 148 39.50 -2.76 21.50
CA SER A 148 39.04 -3.17 22.83
C SER A 148 37.96 -2.23 23.36
N ALA A 149 36.72 -2.71 23.38
CA ALA A 149 35.53 -2.02 23.87
C ALA A 149 34.78 -2.84 24.93
N PRO A 150 33.98 -2.20 25.79
CA PRO A 150 33.13 -2.89 26.76
C PRO A 150 31.84 -3.49 26.15
N GLU A 151 31.45 -3.04 24.97
CA GLU A 151 30.24 -3.45 24.29
C GLU A 151 30.48 -3.55 22.79
N TYR A 152 29.95 -4.61 22.18
CA TYR A 152 29.98 -4.83 20.74
C TYR A 152 28.56 -5.11 20.26
N ILE A 153 28.19 -4.45 19.18
CA ILE A 153 26.89 -4.61 18.53
C ILE A 153 27.17 -5.06 17.11
N PHE A 154 26.69 -6.25 16.78
CA PHE A 154 26.77 -6.79 15.44
C PHE A 154 25.41 -6.62 14.80
N PRO A 155 25.29 -5.80 13.74
CA PRO A 155 24.11 -5.81 12.91
C PRO A 155 24.08 -7.19 12.29
N GLU A 156 23.08 -7.95 12.66
CA GLU A 156 22.84 -9.18 12.01
C GLU A 156 21.83 -8.90 10.90
N ASN A 157 22.08 -9.39 9.69
CA ASN A 157 21.00 -9.64 8.76
C ASN A 157 20.18 -10.78 9.35
N VAL A 158 19.41 -10.47 10.40
CA VAL A 158 18.55 -11.45 11.05
C VAL A 158 17.60 -11.93 9.98
N PRO A 159 17.52 -13.25 9.72
CA PRO A 159 16.41 -13.76 8.94
C PRO A 159 15.12 -13.26 9.55
N VAL A 160 14.31 -12.56 8.76
CA VAL A 160 12.94 -12.24 9.14
C VAL A 160 12.20 -13.58 9.18
N TRP A 161 11.56 -13.90 10.29
CA TRP A 161 10.85 -15.15 10.44
C TRP A 161 9.35 -14.96 10.23
N GLU A 162 8.66 -16.06 9.95
CA GLU A 162 7.20 -16.12 9.83
C GLU A 162 6.47 -15.40 10.98
N GLN A 163 6.96 -15.52 12.21
CA GLN A 163 6.32 -14.88 13.38
C GLN A 163 6.37 -13.35 13.34
N ASP A 164 7.41 -12.77 12.75
CA ASP A 164 7.55 -11.32 12.62
C ASP A 164 6.56 -10.77 11.60
N VAL A 165 6.38 -11.49 10.48
CA VAL A 165 5.39 -11.19 9.44
C VAL A 165 3.97 -11.32 9.99
N GLU A 166 3.65 -12.44 10.65
CA GLU A 166 2.33 -12.68 11.24
C GLU A 166 1.96 -11.61 12.29
N LYS A 167 2.93 -11.14 13.08
CA LYS A 167 2.71 -10.06 14.04
C LYS A 167 2.40 -8.72 13.35
N GLN A 168 3.11 -8.38 12.28
CA GLN A 168 2.84 -7.16 11.51
C GLN A 168 1.48 -7.22 10.81
N LEU A 169 1.15 -8.36 10.18
CA LEU A 169 -0.16 -8.60 9.57
C LEU A 169 -1.30 -8.46 10.58
N THR A 170 -1.18 -9.09 11.75
CA THR A 170 -2.18 -8.95 12.83
C THR A 170 -2.36 -7.49 13.27
N THR A 171 -1.25 -6.72 13.31
CA THR A 171 -1.30 -5.30 13.65
C THR A 171 -2.00 -4.49 12.56
N LEU A 172 -1.73 -4.78 11.29
CA LEU A 172 -2.35 -4.13 10.14
C LEU A 172 -3.84 -4.45 10.06
N ASP A 173 -4.23 -5.72 10.22
CA ASP A 173 -5.63 -6.16 10.27
C ASP A 173 -6.41 -5.44 11.39
N HIS A 174 -5.80 -5.29 12.58
CA HIS A 174 -6.41 -4.54 13.68
C HIS A 174 -6.61 -3.06 13.32
N LEU A 175 -5.65 -2.43 12.67
CA LEU A 175 -5.77 -1.02 12.26
C LEU A 175 -6.86 -0.82 11.21
N ILE A 176 -7.02 -1.78 10.28
CA ILE A 176 -8.09 -1.74 9.28
C ILE A 176 -9.47 -1.95 9.94
N ALA A 177 -9.58 -2.87 10.89
CA ALA A 177 -10.84 -3.17 11.57
C ALA A 177 -11.27 -2.08 12.59
N GLN A 178 -10.30 -1.45 13.24
CA GLN A 178 -10.51 -0.41 14.25
C GLN A 178 -9.60 0.78 13.97
N PRO A 179 -10.03 1.68 13.07
CA PRO A 179 -9.25 2.86 12.76
C PRO A 179 -9.12 3.76 14.00
N PRO A 180 -7.91 4.22 14.35
CA PRO A 180 -7.72 5.13 15.47
C PRO A 180 -8.43 6.46 15.19
N VAL A 181 -9.20 6.96 16.17
CA VAL A 181 -9.94 8.24 16.06
C VAL A 181 -9.02 9.36 15.54
N PRO A 182 -9.24 9.92 14.34
CA PRO A 182 -8.31 10.86 13.77
C PRO A 182 -8.62 12.30 14.21
N ALA A 183 -7.57 13.04 14.55
CA ALA A 183 -7.53 14.46 14.23
C ALA A 183 -7.19 14.54 12.73
N THR A 184 -8.20 14.79 11.87
CA THR A 184 -8.12 14.96 10.39
C THR A 184 -7.81 13.69 9.55
N GLY A 185 -8.67 13.40 8.57
CA GLY A 185 -8.76 12.11 7.86
C GLY A 185 -7.66 11.76 6.84
N ALA A 186 -6.88 12.74 6.33
CA ALA A 186 -5.80 12.46 5.37
C ALA A 186 -4.62 11.67 6.00
N THR A 187 -4.46 11.77 7.33
CA THR A 187 -3.36 11.14 8.07
C THR A 187 -3.50 9.64 8.26
N GLU A 188 -4.72 9.10 8.15
CA GLU A 188 -5.02 7.71 8.48
C GLU A 188 -4.69 6.74 7.33
N GLN A 189 -5.11 7.09 6.11
CA GLN A 189 -4.77 6.32 4.91
C GLN A 189 -3.25 6.25 4.72
N GLN A 190 -2.56 7.38 4.92
CA GLN A 190 -1.10 7.44 4.81
C GLN A 190 -0.40 6.57 5.86
N LEU A 191 -0.96 6.45 7.07
CA LEU A 191 -0.45 5.55 8.10
C LEU A 191 -0.60 4.08 7.70
N LEU A 192 -1.75 3.70 7.15
CA LEU A 192 -1.99 2.33 6.66
C LEU A 192 -1.06 1.98 5.50
N ARG A 193 -0.89 2.88 4.52
CA ARG A 193 0.04 2.69 3.39
C ARG A 193 1.48 2.52 3.87
N ARG A 194 1.96 3.37 4.79
CA ARG A 194 3.31 3.22 5.38
C ARG A 194 3.48 1.87 6.08
N LYS A 195 2.45 1.40 6.80
CA LYS A 195 2.49 0.08 7.46
C LYS A 195 2.51 -1.07 6.47
N LEU A 196 1.85 -0.92 5.32
CA LEU A 196 1.88 -1.87 4.23
C LEU A 196 3.26 -1.90 3.55
N GLU A 197 3.89 -0.74 3.31
CA GLU A 197 5.27 -0.66 2.80
C GLU A 197 6.28 -1.32 3.76
N GLU A 198 6.17 -1.06 5.07
CA GLU A 198 6.98 -1.72 6.11
C GLU A 198 6.81 -3.26 6.08
N LEU A 199 5.59 -3.72 5.80
CA LEU A 199 5.27 -5.15 5.66
C LEU A 199 5.90 -5.73 4.39
N GLU A 200 5.83 -5.05 3.25
CA GLU A 200 6.47 -5.49 2.00
C GLU A 200 7.99 -5.61 2.14
N GLU A 201 8.63 -4.65 2.80
CA GLU A 201 10.07 -4.73 3.12
C GLU A 201 10.42 -5.93 4.01
N THR A 202 9.52 -6.26 4.94
CA THR A 202 9.66 -7.40 5.85
C THR A 202 9.48 -8.71 5.09
N LEU A 203 8.46 -8.81 4.23
CA LEU A 203 8.18 -9.95 3.36
C LEU A 203 9.30 -10.24 2.36
N ALA A 204 9.94 -9.20 1.82
CA ALA A 204 11.08 -9.35 0.91
C ALA A 204 12.23 -10.16 1.56
N LYS A 205 12.42 -10.00 2.88
CA LYS A 205 13.54 -10.56 3.65
C LYS A 205 13.18 -11.84 4.41
N VAL A 206 11.93 -12.32 4.33
CA VAL A 206 11.49 -13.49 5.09
C VAL A 206 12.21 -14.77 4.64
N GLU A 207 12.58 -15.60 5.61
CA GLU A 207 13.08 -16.95 5.35
C GLU A 207 11.90 -17.90 5.17
N LEU A 208 11.83 -18.57 4.01
CA LEU A 208 10.75 -19.50 3.66
C LEU A 208 11.25 -20.94 3.80
N GLU A 209 10.39 -21.83 4.31
CA GLU A 209 10.69 -23.26 4.40
C GLU A 209 10.45 -24.00 3.07
N GLY A 210 9.76 -23.38 2.11
CA GLY A 210 9.41 -23.97 0.81
C GLY A 210 9.55 -23.03 -0.39
N GLN A 211 8.96 -23.41 -1.53
CA GLN A 211 8.93 -22.59 -2.75
C GLN A 211 7.94 -21.43 -2.64
N ASN A 212 6.86 -21.61 -1.88
CA ASN A 212 5.88 -20.57 -1.62
C ASN A 212 5.39 -20.65 -0.17
N GLN A 213 4.96 -19.51 0.37
CA GLN A 213 4.34 -19.44 1.69
C GLN A 213 3.34 -18.29 1.71
N THR A 214 2.17 -18.56 2.28
CA THR A 214 1.12 -17.56 2.49
C THR A 214 1.00 -17.26 3.98
N PHE A 215 0.93 -15.98 4.31
CA PHE A 215 0.82 -15.42 5.65
C PHE A 215 -0.51 -14.67 5.80
N GLY A 216 -0.99 -14.53 7.03
CA GLY A 216 -2.20 -13.76 7.33
C GLY A 216 -3.48 -14.59 7.31
N LYS A 217 -4.47 -14.17 8.11
CA LYS A 217 -5.66 -14.97 8.44
C LYS A 217 -6.98 -14.20 8.33
N ALA A 218 -6.94 -12.91 8.04
CA ALA A 218 -8.13 -12.04 8.11
C ALA A 218 -8.27 -11.14 6.88
N THR A 219 -7.90 -9.85 6.99
CA THR A 219 -8.17 -8.87 5.93
C THR A 219 -7.04 -8.84 4.90
N VAL A 220 -5.80 -9.00 5.36
CA VAL A 220 -4.61 -9.01 4.51
C VAL A 220 -4.00 -10.41 4.49
N HIS A 221 -3.85 -10.96 3.29
CA HIS A 221 -3.11 -12.18 3.02
C HIS A 221 -1.89 -11.87 2.16
N ALA A 222 -0.71 -12.28 2.58
CA ALA A 222 0.51 -12.03 1.83
C ALA A 222 1.15 -13.36 1.43
N THR A 223 1.42 -13.54 0.15
CA THR A 223 2.10 -14.73 -0.38
C THR A 223 3.45 -14.35 -0.94
N VAL A 224 4.49 -15.08 -0.53
CA VAL A 224 5.84 -14.94 -1.07
C VAL A 224 6.17 -16.17 -1.90
N LEU A 225 6.61 -15.95 -3.13
CA LEU A 225 6.97 -16.99 -4.11
C LEU A 225 8.46 -16.88 -4.45
N ARG A 226 9.19 -17.99 -4.29
CA ARG A 226 10.57 -18.15 -4.73
C ARG A 226 10.61 -18.71 -6.15
N VAL A 227 11.26 -17.97 -7.04
CA VAL A 227 11.43 -18.35 -8.44
C VAL A 227 12.93 -18.47 -8.71
N GLN A 228 13.36 -19.69 -9.04
CA GLN A 228 14.74 -19.92 -9.42
C GLN A 228 14.97 -19.40 -10.85
N PRO A 229 16.07 -18.68 -11.11
CA PRO A 229 16.39 -18.20 -12.45
C PRO A 229 16.65 -19.41 -13.37
N THR A 230 15.94 -19.47 -14.49
CA THR A 230 16.10 -20.53 -15.49
C THR A 230 16.32 -19.90 -16.88
N PRO A 231 17.05 -20.58 -17.79
CA PRO A 231 17.30 -20.05 -19.14
C PRO A 231 16.03 -19.95 -20.00
N ASP A 232 15.03 -20.76 -19.69
CA ASP A 232 13.73 -20.82 -20.35
C ASP A 232 12.62 -20.82 -19.28
N PRO A 233 12.33 -19.65 -18.69
CA PRO A 233 11.33 -19.54 -17.63
C PRO A 233 9.94 -19.81 -18.19
N GLN A 234 9.10 -20.48 -17.42
CA GLN A 234 7.67 -20.63 -17.73
C GLN A 234 6.86 -19.54 -17.05
N HIS A 235 5.61 -19.39 -17.49
CA HIS A 235 4.64 -18.52 -16.83
C HIS A 235 4.39 -18.99 -15.40
N LEU A 236 4.28 -18.03 -14.49
CA LEU A 236 4.00 -18.31 -13.08
C LEU A 236 2.55 -17.99 -12.79
N ALA A 237 1.73 -19.04 -12.68
CA ALA A 237 0.34 -18.93 -12.31
C ALA A 237 0.15 -19.07 -10.79
N PHE A 238 -0.63 -18.18 -10.20
CA PHE A 238 -1.08 -18.21 -8.82
C PHE A 238 -2.61 -18.10 -8.79
N ALA A 239 -3.26 -18.81 -7.87
CA ALA A 239 -4.69 -18.68 -7.64
C ALA A 239 -4.97 -18.59 -6.14
N SER A 240 -5.83 -17.65 -5.75
CA SER A 240 -6.28 -17.51 -4.37
C SER A 240 -7.19 -18.67 -3.97
N GLN A 241 -7.34 -18.87 -2.66
CA GLN A 241 -8.40 -19.74 -2.16
C GLN A 241 -9.76 -19.14 -2.55
N ARG A 242 -10.73 -20.01 -2.85
CA ARG A 242 -12.08 -19.58 -3.17
C ARG A 242 -12.90 -19.41 -1.91
N GLU A 243 -13.52 -18.25 -1.77
CA GLU A 243 -14.39 -17.88 -0.66
C GLU A 243 -15.87 -18.00 -1.06
N GLU A 244 -16.66 -18.67 -0.21
CA GLU A 244 -18.11 -18.75 -0.38
C GLU A 244 -18.78 -17.54 0.30
N GLY A 245 -19.59 -16.79 -0.45
CA GLY A 245 -20.44 -15.72 0.09
C GLY A 245 -19.96 -14.27 -0.14
N GLY A 246 -18.76 -14.04 -0.68
CA GLY A 246 -18.28 -12.71 -1.08
C GLY A 246 -18.72 -12.31 -2.52
N GLU A 247 -18.79 -11.01 -2.82
CA GLU A 247 -19.01 -10.51 -4.20
C GLU A 247 -17.92 -11.02 -5.16
N VAL A 248 -16.68 -11.16 -4.67
CA VAL A 248 -15.55 -11.76 -5.37
C VAL A 248 -15.18 -13.06 -4.65
N HIS A 249 -15.29 -14.19 -5.35
CA HIS A 249 -14.98 -15.51 -4.80
C HIS A 249 -13.48 -15.79 -4.75
N GLY A 250 -12.67 -15.09 -5.53
CA GLY A 250 -11.24 -15.34 -5.62
C GLY A 250 -10.63 -14.67 -6.83
N PHE A 251 -9.32 -14.77 -6.96
CA PHE A 251 -8.59 -14.27 -8.11
C PHE A 251 -7.51 -15.25 -8.56
N ALA A 252 -7.10 -15.11 -9.81
CA ALA A 252 -5.91 -15.77 -10.35
C ALA A 252 -5.00 -14.72 -10.97
N VAL A 253 -3.69 -14.95 -10.89
CA VAL A 253 -2.65 -14.13 -11.50
C VAL A 253 -1.78 -15.02 -12.35
N ASP A 254 -1.54 -14.62 -13.59
CA ASP A 254 -0.56 -15.25 -14.47
C ASP A 254 0.54 -14.25 -14.82
N LEU A 255 1.75 -14.54 -14.34
CA LEU A 255 2.93 -13.71 -14.53
C LEU A 255 3.74 -14.22 -15.72
N PRO A 256 4.03 -13.35 -16.71
CA PRO A 256 4.71 -13.75 -17.92
C PRO A 256 6.16 -14.14 -17.65
N SER A 257 6.63 -15.14 -18.39
CA SER A 257 7.98 -15.69 -18.30
C SER A 257 9.08 -14.63 -18.49
N SER A 258 8.81 -13.58 -19.27
CA SER A 258 9.71 -12.47 -19.54
C SER A 258 10.21 -11.75 -18.27
N LEU A 259 9.49 -11.88 -17.15
CA LEU A 259 9.88 -11.31 -15.85
C LEU A 259 11.08 -12.02 -15.20
N PHE A 260 11.31 -13.28 -15.55
CA PHE A 260 12.26 -14.15 -14.85
C PHE A 260 13.46 -14.53 -15.73
N VAL A 261 13.64 -13.85 -16.87
CA VAL A 261 14.76 -14.10 -17.79
C VAL A 261 16.06 -13.61 -17.17
N VAL A 262 17.08 -14.47 -17.17
CA VAL A 262 18.44 -14.12 -16.73
C VAL A 262 19.05 -13.13 -17.72
N VAL A 263 19.13 -11.85 -17.35
CA VAL A 263 19.88 -10.85 -18.11
C VAL A 263 21.36 -10.99 -17.78
N LYS A 264 22.16 -11.37 -18.78
CA LYS A 264 23.61 -11.62 -18.71
C LYS A 264 24.47 -10.48 -18.14
N GLU A 265 23.90 -9.29 -17.98
CA GLU A 265 24.59 -8.06 -17.55
C GLU A 265 24.44 -7.73 -16.06
N ARG A 266 23.48 -8.35 -15.34
CA ARG A 266 23.38 -8.20 -13.88
C ARG A 266 24.18 -9.30 -13.19
N GLU A 267 25.04 -8.89 -12.26
CA GLU A 267 25.66 -9.74 -11.23
C GLU A 267 24.69 -10.85 -10.78
N GLU A 268 25.19 -12.08 -10.62
CA GLU A 268 24.43 -13.31 -10.32
C GLU A 268 23.15 -13.05 -9.51
N VAL A 269 22.00 -12.90 -10.20
CA VAL A 269 20.70 -12.90 -9.51
C VAL A 269 20.47 -14.32 -9.05
N VAL A 270 20.66 -14.56 -7.75
CA VAL A 270 20.64 -15.90 -7.15
C VAL A 270 19.21 -16.45 -7.07
N GLU A 271 18.20 -15.58 -6.89
CA GLU A 271 16.79 -15.94 -6.70
C GLU A 271 15.87 -14.74 -6.99
N HIS A 272 14.78 -14.94 -7.76
CA HIS A 272 13.71 -13.95 -7.89
C HIS A 272 12.63 -14.20 -6.82
N ARG A 273 12.13 -13.13 -6.19
CA ARG A 273 11.06 -13.21 -5.19
C ARG A 273 9.88 -12.37 -5.63
N VAL A 274 8.72 -13.02 -5.78
CA VAL A 274 7.46 -12.35 -6.10
C VAL A 274 6.64 -12.24 -4.82
N LEU A 275 6.16 -11.03 -4.53
CA LEU A 275 5.22 -10.73 -3.46
C LEU A 275 3.83 -10.56 -4.07
N LEU A 276 2.87 -11.26 -3.47
CA LEU A 276 1.47 -11.25 -3.88
C LEU A 276 0.63 -10.94 -2.64
N VAL A 277 0.09 -9.73 -2.57
CA VAL A 277 -0.64 -9.21 -1.40
C VAL A 277 -2.12 -9.09 -1.76
N ASP A 278 -2.96 -9.87 -1.11
CA ASP A 278 -4.41 -9.87 -1.25
C ASP A 278 -5.03 -9.13 -0.07
N ILE A 279 -5.77 -8.06 -0.37
CA ILE A 279 -6.34 -7.16 0.62
C ILE A 279 -7.85 -7.12 0.42
N ASN A 280 -8.59 -7.70 1.36
CA ASN A 280 -10.05 -7.72 1.40
C ASN A 280 -10.60 -6.43 2.08
N SER A 281 -10.06 -5.26 1.71
CA SER A 281 -10.53 -3.94 2.17
C SER A 281 -9.97 -2.81 1.31
N GLN A 282 -10.83 -1.87 0.90
CA GLN A 282 -10.42 -0.65 0.17
C GLN A 282 -10.11 0.55 1.07
N THR A 283 -10.08 0.39 2.40
CA THR A 283 -9.91 1.50 3.36
C THR A 283 -8.63 2.31 3.12
N MET A 284 -7.54 1.65 2.76
CA MET A 284 -6.26 2.29 2.44
C MET A 284 -6.14 2.77 0.98
N PHE A 285 -7.19 2.59 0.16
CA PHE A 285 -7.22 2.89 -1.27
C PHE A 285 -8.48 3.68 -1.67
N GLN A 286 -8.73 4.83 -1.03
CA GLN A 286 -9.86 5.69 -1.42
C GLN A 286 -9.37 6.95 -2.14
N ASP A 287 -9.84 7.11 -3.36
CA ASP A 287 -9.67 8.31 -4.17
C ASP A 287 -10.68 9.41 -3.77
N GLU A 288 -10.50 10.63 -4.28
CA GLU A 288 -11.40 11.76 -3.98
C GLU A 288 -12.87 11.49 -4.34
N ASN A 289 -13.11 10.64 -5.35
CA ASN A 289 -14.44 10.29 -5.82
C ASN A 289 -15.10 9.17 -5.00
N SER A 290 -14.39 8.57 -4.03
CA SER A 290 -14.85 7.40 -3.28
C SER A 290 -15.34 6.28 -4.21
N SER A 291 -14.56 5.98 -5.24
CA SER A 291 -14.86 5.00 -6.27
C SER A 291 -15.05 3.61 -5.65
N ARG A 292 -16.10 2.90 -6.08
CA ARG A 292 -16.45 1.59 -5.51
C ARG A 292 -15.62 0.46 -6.15
N VAL A 293 -14.76 -0.18 -5.36
CA VAL A 293 -14.02 -1.38 -5.75
C VAL A 293 -14.91 -2.63 -5.67
N LEU A 294 -14.81 -3.52 -6.64
CA LEU A 294 -15.53 -4.81 -6.69
C LEU A 294 -15.11 -5.70 -5.52
N GLY A 295 -16.06 -6.01 -4.63
CA GLY A 295 -15.82 -6.79 -3.43
C GLY A 295 -14.79 -6.21 -2.46
N ASP A 296 -14.52 -4.89 -2.52
CA ASP A 296 -13.49 -4.19 -1.75
C ASP A 296 -12.08 -4.82 -1.85
N ARG A 297 -11.82 -5.61 -2.91
CA ARG A 297 -10.63 -6.44 -3.04
C ARG A 297 -9.55 -5.75 -3.86
N VAL A 298 -8.35 -5.66 -3.29
CA VAL A 298 -7.17 -5.08 -3.95
C VAL A 298 -6.05 -6.12 -3.95
N VAL A 299 -5.44 -6.34 -5.12
CA VAL A 299 -4.37 -7.32 -5.32
C VAL A 299 -3.07 -6.60 -5.67
N GLY A 300 -2.14 -6.58 -4.72
CA GLY A 300 -0.77 -6.12 -4.90
C GLY A 300 0.11 -7.20 -5.50
N ILE A 301 0.89 -6.84 -6.52
CA ILE A 301 1.92 -7.70 -7.09
C ILE A 301 3.21 -6.88 -7.19
N SER A 302 4.30 -7.40 -6.65
CA SER A 302 5.61 -6.78 -6.79
C SER A 302 6.72 -7.83 -6.91
N LEU A 303 7.81 -7.44 -7.59
CA LEU A 303 9.02 -8.25 -7.72
C LEU A 303 10.09 -7.59 -6.87
N VAL A 304 10.63 -8.31 -5.88
CA VAL A 304 11.57 -7.76 -4.90
C VAL A 304 12.76 -7.10 -5.59
N ASP A 305 13.15 -5.92 -5.09
CA ASP A 305 14.26 -5.08 -5.59
C ASP A 305 14.13 -4.61 -7.04
N THR A 306 12.92 -4.69 -7.63
CA THR A 306 12.69 -4.28 -9.02
C THR A 306 11.34 -3.60 -9.22
N VAL A 307 11.36 -2.42 -9.85
CA VAL A 307 10.15 -1.79 -10.37
C VAL A 307 9.92 -2.29 -11.79
N VAL A 308 8.76 -2.88 -12.04
CA VAL A 308 8.42 -3.50 -13.32
C VAL A 308 7.36 -2.67 -14.02
N ALA A 309 7.69 -2.16 -15.20
CA ALA A 309 6.78 -1.39 -16.05
C ALA A 309 7.10 -1.61 -17.54
N ASN A 310 6.15 -1.27 -18.42
CA ASN A 310 6.24 -1.39 -19.87
C ASN A 310 6.55 -2.82 -20.38
N LEU A 311 5.92 -3.81 -19.76
CA LEU A 311 6.00 -5.20 -20.21
C LEU A 311 5.41 -5.36 -21.62
N SER A 312 6.15 -6.06 -22.49
CA SER A 312 5.66 -6.41 -23.83
C SER A 312 4.58 -7.48 -23.79
N GLU A 313 4.74 -8.47 -22.90
CA GLU A 313 3.71 -9.43 -22.55
C GLU A 313 3.08 -9.01 -21.21
N PRO A 314 1.78 -8.68 -21.17
CA PRO A 314 1.16 -8.17 -19.96
C PRO A 314 0.89 -9.27 -18.93
N VAL A 315 0.89 -8.90 -17.66
CA VAL A 315 0.39 -9.72 -16.56
C VAL A 315 -1.12 -9.86 -16.69
N LEU A 316 -1.63 -11.08 -16.50
CA LEU A 316 -3.05 -11.36 -16.54
C LEU A 316 -3.58 -11.61 -15.12
N LEU A 317 -4.44 -10.72 -14.63
CA LEU A 317 -5.22 -10.94 -13.42
C LEU A 317 -6.64 -11.32 -13.80
N THR A 318 -7.20 -12.33 -13.15
CA THR A 318 -8.60 -12.76 -13.35
C THR A 318 -9.32 -12.71 -12.02
N PHE A 319 -10.32 -11.84 -11.91
CA PHE A 319 -11.19 -11.76 -10.74
C PHE A 319 -12.44 -12.60 -10.99
N PHE A 320 -12.74 -13.56 -10.10
CA PHE A 320 -13.93 -14.40 -10.18
C PHE A 320 -15.02 -13.82 -9.28
N HIS A 321 -16.16 -13.47 -9.85
CA HIS A 321 -17.25 -12.78 -9.15
C HIS A 321 -18.62 -13.31 -9.60
N GLU A 322 -19.66 -13.01 -8.83
CA GLU A 322 -21.03 -13.26 -9.28
C GLU A 322 -21.41 -12.38 -10.47
N GLN A 323 -22.54 -12.71 -11.11
CA GLN A 323 -23.06 -11.93 -12.23
C GLN A 323 -23.20 -10.45 -11.85
N LEU A 324 -22.47 -9.57 -12.54
CA LEU A 324 -22.54 -8.14 -12.30
C LEU A 324 -23.91 -7.58 -12.77
N PRO A 325 -24.44 -6.55 -12.09
CA PRO A 325 -25.61 -5.81 -12.56
C PRO A 325 -25.36 -5.19 -13.95
N GLY A 326 -26.37 -5.16 -14.83
CA GLY A 326 -26.23 -4.61 -16.20
C GLY A 326 -25.82 -3.13 -16.25
N ASN A 327 -26.23 -2.36 -15.23
CA ASN A 327 -25.86 -0.95 -15.07
C ASN A 327 -24.45 -0.71 -14.50
N VAL A 328 -23.60 -1.74 -14.46
CA VAL A 328 -22.23 -1.65 -13.96
C VAL A 328 -21.28 -2.24 -14.98
N THR A 329 -20.33 -1.43 -15.43
CA THR A 329 -19.22 -1.90 -16.25
C THR A 329 -17.98 -2.03 -15.37
N PRO A 330 -17.37 -3.23 -15.28
CA PRO A 330 -16.12 -3.38 -14.55
C PRO A 330 -14.99 -2.69 -15.32
N LEU A 331 -14.10 -2.02 -14.59
CA LEU A 331 -12.91 -1.37 -15.13
C LEU A 331 -11.68 -1.78 -14.31
N CYS A 332 -10.70 -2.41 -14.95
CA CYS A 332 -9.42 -2.72 -14.34
C CYS A 332 -8.59 -1.45 -14.17
N VAL A 333 -8.14 -1.22 -12.94
CA VAL A 333 -7.33 -0.06 -12.55
C VAL A 333 -6.18 -0.49 -11.67
N PHE A 334 -5.22 0.41 -11.51
CA PHE A 334 -4.18 0.33 -10.51
C PHE A 334 -4.17 1.58 -9.63
N TRP A 335 -3.63 1.42 -8.42
CA TRP A 335 -3.48 2.53 -7.49
C TRP A 335 -2.26 3.38 -7.85
N GLN A 336 -2.50 4.66 -8.15
CA GLN A 336 -1.46 5.67 -8.33
C GLN A 336 -1.30 6.46 -7.03
N GLU A 337 -0.09 6.44 -6.47
CA GLU A 337 0.20 7.18 -5.25
C GLU A 337 0.11 8.70 -5.45
N GLY A 338 -0.52 9.36 -4.48
CA GLY A 338 -0.66 10.80 -4.45
C GLY A 338 0.58 11.51 -3.92
N THR A 339 0.61 12.84 -4.07
CA THR A 339 1.59 13.70 -3.40
C THR A 339 1.23 13.91 -1.92
N THR A 340 2.08 14.56 -1.13
CA THR A 340 1.80 14.88 0.29
C THR A 340 0.51 15.68 0.55
N ALA A 341 -0.14 16.21 -0.50
CA ALA A 341 -1.39 16.96 -0.43
C ALA A 341 -2.63 16.21 -0.97
N SER A 342 -2.47 15.02 -1.57
CA SER A 342 -3.54 14.27 -2.24
C SER A 342 -3.52 12.80 -1.82
N SER A 343 -4.66 12.18 -1.54
CA SER A 343 -4.77 10.82 -1.01
C SER A 343 -4.46 9.68 -2.00
N GLY A 344 -4.12 9.98 -3.27
CA GLY A 344 -3.92 9.01 -4.34
C GLY A 344 -5.14 8.88 -5.24
N SER A 345 -5.01 8.16 -6.36
CA SER A 345 -6.10 7.97 -7.32
C SER A 345 -6.00 6.64 -8.07
N TRP A 346 -7.15 6.13 -8.51
CA TRP A 346 -7.21 5.00 -9.42
C TRP A 346 -6.93 5.43 -10.87
N ASP A 347 -6.05 4.72 -11.56
CA ASP A 347 -5.72 4.94 -12.97
C ASP A 347 -5.82 3.62 -13.76
N SER A 348 -6.19 3.69 -15.04
CA SER A 348 -6.30 2.54 -15.95
C SER A 348 -5.13 2.46 -16.93
N TYR A 349 -4.15 3.37 -16.86
CA TYR A 349 -3.00 3.39 -17.76
C TYR A 349 -2.24 2.05 -17.76
N GLY A 350 -2.00 1.52 -18.96
CA GLY A 350 -1.28 0.25 -19.15
C GLY A 350 -2.09 -1.00 -18.82
N CYS A 351 -3.37 -0.87 -18.45
CA CYS A 351 -4.28 -1.97 -18.14
C CYS A 351 -5.44 -2.06 -19.14
N ALA A 352 -5.66 -3.24 -19.73
CA ALA A 352 -6.81 -3.52 -20.57
C ALA A 352 -7.82 -4.40 -19.82
N THR A 353 -9.11 -4.03 -19.90
CA THR A 353 -10.20 -4.76 -19.24
C THR A 353 -10.94 -5.64 -20.24
N ALA A 354 -11.07 -6.93 -19.92
CA ALA A 354 -11.93 -7.87 -20.61
C ALA A 354 -13.03 -8.33 -19.63
N ALA A 355 -14.19 -7.67 -19.74
CA ALA A 355 -15.36 -7.94 -18.92
C ALA A 355 -16.05 -9.24 -19.37
N GLY A 356 -16.21 -10.18 -18.45
CA GLY A 356 -17.03 -11.38 -18.63
C GLY A 356 -18.21 -11.39 -17.66
N SER A 357 -19.12 -12.35 -17.83
CA SER A 357 -20.34 -12.45 -17.03
C SER A 357 -20.06 -12.78 -15.56
N ARG A 358 -19.16 -13.73 -15.29
CA ARG A 358 -18.77 -14.22 -13.95
C ARG A 358 -17.26 -14.16 -13.69
N ARG A 359 -16.55 -13.42 -14.53
CA ARG A 359 -15.11 -13.16 -14.39
C ARG A 359 -14.75 -11.86 -15.08
N THR A 360 -13.78 -11.14 -14.54
CA THR A 360 -13.17 -9.98 -15.20
C THR A 360 -11.68 -10.22 -15.34
N GLU A 361 -11.17 -10.10 -16.57
CA GLU A 361 -9.75 -10.24 -16.89
C GLU A 361 -9.09 -8.87 -17.05
N CYS A 362 -8.00 -8.64 -16.33
CA CYS A 362 -7.17 -7.45 -16.38
C CYS A 362 -5.80 -7.79 -16.97
N ARG A 363 -5.45 -7.18 -18.10
CA ARG A 363 -4.13 -7.32 -18.74
C ARG A 363 -3.32 -6.06 -18.51
N CYS A 364 -2.35 -6.09 -17.61
CA CYS A 364 -1.58 -4.91 -17.21
C CYS A 364 -0.10 -5.05 -17.56
N ASN A 365 0.55 -3.97 -18.00
CA ASN A 365 1.95 -3.97 -18.44
C ASN A 365 2.95 -3.55 -17.34
N HIS A 366 2.53 -3.53 -16.08
CA HIS A 366 3.35 -3.16 -14.92
C HIS A 366 2.92 -3.98 -13.70
N LEU A 367 3.67 -3.88 -12.60
CA LEU A 367 3.38 -4.54 -11.32
C LEU A 367 3.15 -3.48 -10.22
N THR A 368 1.93 -3.45 -9.67
CA THR A 368 1.49 -2.49 -8.66
C THR A 368 0.34 -3.09 -7.82
N TYR A 369 -0.51 -2.24 -7.24
CA TYR A 369 -1.78 -2.63 -6.62
C TYR A 369 -2.93 -2.50 -7.61
N PHE A 370 -3.61 -3.59 -7.91
CA PHE A 370 -4.69 -3.67 -8.89
C PHE A 370 -6.05 -3.86 -8.22
N ALA A 371 -7.07 -3.30 -8.84
CA ALA A 371 -8.46 -3.46 -8.44
C ALA A 371 -9.38 -3.43 -9.67
N VAL A 372 -10.61 -3.88 -9.50
CA VAL A 372 -11.68 -3.69 -10.49
C VAL A 372 -12.66 -2.67 -9.93
N LEU A 373 -12.78 -1.51 -10.55
CA LEU A 373 -13.81 -0.54 -10.21
C LEU A 373 -15.14 -0.93 -10.84
N MET A 374 -16.21 -0.73 -10.07
CA MET A 374 -17.58 -0.78 -10.56
C MET A 374 -17.98 0.59 -11.05
N VAL A 375 -17.72 0.86 -12.33
CA VAL A 375 -18.13 2.10 -12.96
C VAL A 375 -19.61 1.99 -13.28
N SER A 376 -20.41 2.89 -12.72
CA SER A 376 -21.81 3.04 -13.09
C SER A 376 -21.89 3.31 -14.59
N SER A 377 -22.27 2.29 -15.35
CA SER A 377 -22.69 2.47 -16.72
C SER A 377 -24.16 2.82 -16.64
N PRO A 378 -24.59 4.06 -16.99
CA PRO A 378 -25.99 4.29 -17.24
C PRO A 378 -26.33 3.45 -18.47
N GLU A 379 -26.66 2.17 -18.26
CA GLU A 379 -27.28 1.31 -19.24
C GLU A 379 -28.74 1.80 -19.37
N ILE A 380 -28.88 3.04 -19.82
CA ILE A 380 -30.10 3.47 -20.49
C ILE A 380 -30.13 2.57 -21.71
N THR A 381 -30.93 1.51 -21.62
CA THR A 381 -31.20 0.59 -22.72
C THR A 381 -31.40 1.44 -23.97
N TYR A 382 -30.78 1.07 -25.08
CA TYR A 382 -30.77 1.86 -26.33
C TYR A 382 -32.16 2.48 -26.66
N VAL A 383 -33.22 1.70 -26.42
CA VAL A 383 -34.63 2.10 -26.56
C VAL A 383 -35.04 3.31 -25.69
N HIS A 384 -34.59 3.39 -24.44
CA HIS A 384 -34.87 4.52 -23.55
C HIS A 384 -34.05 5.77 -23.90
N ARG A 385 -32.82 5.61 -24.40
CA ARG A 385 -31.99 6.75 -24.83
C ARG A 385 -32.60 7.43 -26.04
N ASP A 386 -33.00 6.64 -27.03
CA ASP A 386 -33.66 7.14 -28.22
C ASP A 386 -35.01 7.79 -27.88
N SER A 387 -35.80 7.17 -27.00
CA SER A 387 -37.09 7.72 -26.59
C SER A 387 -36.95 9.08 -25.87
N LEU A 388 -36.03 9.19 -24.91
CA LEU A 388 -35.79 10.46 -24.21
C LEU A 388 -35.24 11.52 -25.18
N SER A 389 -34.30 11.13 -26.05
CA SER A 389 -33.73 12.04 -27.05
C SER A 389 -34.81 12.60 -27.97
N ILE A 390 -35.68 11.73 -28.51
CA ILE A 390 -36.79 12.15 -29.37
C ILE A 390 -37.73 13.11 -28.64
N ILE A 391 -38.13 12.79 -27.40
CA ILE A 391 -39.04 13.64 -26.61
C ILE A 391 -38.40 15.01 -26.36
N SER A 392 -37.13 15.03 -25.93
CA SER A 392 -36.43 16.28 -25.62
C SER A 392 -36.18 17.13 -26.87
N TYR A 393 -35.71 16.55 -27.98
CA TYR A 393 -35.49 17.28 -29.23
C TYR A 393 -36.80 17.87 -29.80
N VAL A 394 -37.87 17.08 -29.85
CA VAL A 394 -39.17 17.55 -30.36
C VAL A 394 -39.75 18.60 -29.43
N GLY A 395 -39.68 18.40 -28.11
CA GLY A 395 -40.13 19.34 -27.09
C GLY A 395 -39.42 20.69 -27.18
N CYS A 396 -38.08 20.69 -27.21
CA CYS A 396 -37.27 21.89 -27.33
C CYS A 396 -37.49 22.61 -28.67
N LEU A 397 -37.68 21.88 -29.78
CA LEU A 397 -37.96 22.50 -31.07
C LEU A 397 -39.31 23.25 -31.07
N ILE A 398 -40.36 22.61 -30.54
CA ILE A 398 -41.69 23.22 -30.42
C ILE A 398 -41.63 24.43 -29.49
N SER A 399 -40.96 24.30 -28.35
CA SER A 399 -40.77 25.37 -27.36
C SER A 399 -40.01 26.58 -27.92
N ALA A 400 -38.91 26.35 -28.64
CA ALA A 400 -38.11 27.40 -29.28
C ALA A 400 -38.91 28.17 -30.34
N LEU A 401 -39.65 27.44 -31.20
CA LEU A 401 -40.51 28.07 -32.22
C LEU A 401 -41.65 28.87 -31.59
N ALA A 402 -42.31 28.33 -30.56
CA ALA A 402 -43.36 29.03 -29.83
C ALA A 402 -42.82 30.29 -29.14
N SER A 403 -41.62 30.22 -28.56
CA SER A 403 -40.94 31.35 -27.92
C SER A 403 -40.65 32.46 -28.92
N ILE A 404 -40.04 32.16 -30.08
CA ILE A 404 -39.78 33.15 -31.13
C ILE A 404 -41.08 33.79 -31.63
N CYS A 405 -42.10 32.99 -31.95
CA CYS A 405 -43.39 33.50 -32.41
C CYS A 405 -44.04 34.43 -31.38
N THR A 406 -43.96 34.08 -30.10
CA THR A 406 -44.51 34.90 -29.01
C THR A 406 -43.72 36.18 -28.80
N ILE A 407 -42.38 36.13 -28.87
CA ILE A 407 -41.52 37.32 -28.81
C ILE A 407 -41.87 38.30 -29.94
N LEU A 408 -42.01 37.81 -31.18
CA LEU A 408 -42.39 38.65 -32.33
C LEU A 408 -43.78 39.26 -32.15
N PHE A 409 -44.75 38.47 -31.69
CA PHE A 409 -46.10 38.96 -31.40
C PHE A 409 -46.11 40.05 -30.32
N LEU A 410 -45.39 39.83 -29.21
CA LEU A 410 -45.27 40.80 -28.12
C LEU A 410 -44.53 42.07 -28.56
N TYR A 411 -43.51 41.94 -29.41
CA TYR A 411 -42.79 43.07 -29.99
C TYR A 411 -43.68 43.96 -30.85
N PHE A 412 -44.52 43.38 -31.72
CA PHE A 412 -45.47 44.18 -32.51
C PHE A 412 -46.57 44.81 -31.64
N ARG A 413 -47.01 44.11 -30.59
CA ARG A 413 -48.05 44.59 -29.67
C ARG A 413 -47.55 45.70 -28.74
N SER A 414 -46.30 45.64 -28.28
CA SER A 414 -45.70 46.67 -27.42
C SER A 414 -45.58 48.01 -28.15
N LYS A 415 -45.45 48.00 -29.48
CA LYS A 415 -45.52 49.21 -30.31
C LYS A 415 -46.90 49.89 -30.31
N GLN A 416 -47.97 49.17 -29.97
CA GLN A 416 -49.36 49.63 -30.07
C GLN A 416 -49.99 50.03 -28.72
N ARG A 417 -49.41 49.66 -27.57
CA ARG A 417 -50.07 49.83 -26.25
C ARG A 417 -49.13 50.32 -25.15
N ASP A 418 -49.68 51.09 -24.21
CA ASP A 418 -48.98 51.71 -23.07
C ASP A 418 -48.50 50.75 -21.95
N GLN A 419 -48.76 49.43 -22.04
CA GLN A 419 -48.34 48.46 -21.01
C GLN A 419 -46.95 47.86 -21.30
N ILE A 420 -45.96 48.74 -21.41
CA ILE A 420 -44.63 48.47 -21.97
C ILE A 420 -43.81 47.54 -21.05
N THR A 421 -43.77 47.79 -19.74
CA THR A 421 -42.86 47.09 -18.81
C THR A 421 -43.15 45.58 -18.65
N SER A 422 -44.41 45.19 -18.48
CA SER A 422 -44.79 43.77 -18.31
C SER A 422 -44.51 42.95 -19.58
N MET A 423 -44.75 43.55 -20.75
CA MET A 423 -44.44 42.91 -22.04
C MET A 423 -42.95 42.68 -22.20
N HIS A 424 -42.09 43.63 -21.79
CA HIS A 424 -40.65 43.45 -21.84
C HIS A 424 -40.14 42.37 -20.87
N ILE A 425 -40.73 42.23 -19.68
CA ILE A 425 -40.35 41.16 -18.74
C ILE A 425 -40.66 39.78 -19.34
N HIS A 426 -41.88 39.58 -19.85
CA HIS A 426 -42.24 38.34 -20.55
C HIS A 426 -41.34 38.07 -21.77
N MET A 427 -40.97 39.10 -22.55
CA MET A 427 -40.05 38.93 -23.67
C MET A 427 -38.66 38.48 -23.24
N ASN A 428 -38.15 38.94 -22.09
CA ASN A 428 -36.87 38.48 -21.55
C ASN A 428 -36.95 37.03 -21.04
N LEU A 429 -38.05 36.64 -20.37
CA LEU A 429 -38.27 35.24 -19.98
C LEU A 429 -38.30 34.31 -21.20
N LEU A 430 -39.06 34.66 -22.24
CA LEU A 430 -39.11 33.91 -23.49
C LEU A 430 -37.75 33.88 -24.20
N GLY A 431 -36.95 34.94 -24.08
CA GLY A 431 -35.58 34.98 -24.56
C GLY A 431 -34.66 34.00 -23.82
N ALA A 432 -34.79 33.91 -22.49
CA ALA A 432 -34.03 32.94 -21.68
C ALA A 432 -34.44 31.49 -21.96
N ILE A 433 -35.75 31.22 -22.12
CA ILE A 433 -36.27 29.90 -22.53
C ILE A 433 -35.73 29.52 -23.92
N PHE A 434 -35.78 30.44 -24.89
CA PHE A 434 -35.22 30.21 -26.22
C PHE A 434 -33.71 29.92 -26.18
N LEU A 435 -32.95 30.65 -25.36
CA LEU A 435 -31.52 30.43 -25.17
C LEU A 435 -31.24 29.03 -24.60
N LEU A 436 -32.01 28.62 -23.59
CA LEU A 436 -31.92 27.30 -22.98
C LEU A 436 -32.23 26.18 -23.98
N ASP A 437 -33.34 26.31 -24.72
CA ASP A 437 -33.74 25.35 -25.76
C ASP A 437 -32.70 25.26 -26.88
N LEU A 438 -32.19 26.40 -27.37
CA LEU A 438 -31.15 26.42 -28.41
C LEU A 438 -29.86 25.74 -27.93
N THR A 439 -29.43 26.05 -26.70
CA THR A 439 -28.24 25.43 -26.09
C THR A 439 -28.39 23.93 -25.93
N PHE A 440 -29.58 23.49 -25.51
CA PHE A 440 -29.89 22.07 -25.37
C PHE A 440 -29.86 21.36 -26.73
N LEU A 441 -30.46 21.95 -27.78
CA LEU A 441 -30.47 21.38 -29.13
C LEU A 441 -29.07 21.22 -29.74
N ILE A 442 -28.12 22.11 -29.42
CA ILE A 442 -26.74 22.02 -29.90
C ILE A 442 -25.81 21.27 -28.94
N SER A 443 -26.31 20.85 -27.76
CA SER A 443 -25.49 20.27 -26.68
C SER A 443 -24.76 19.00 -27.12
N GLU A 444 -25.39 18.17 -27.96
CA GLU A 444 -24.76 16.96 -28.51
C GLU A 444 -23.56 17.30 -29.40
N HIS A 445 -23.69 18.31 -30.26
CA HIS A 445 -22.59 18.80 -31.07
C HIS A 445 -21.47 19.42 -30.23
N LEU A 446 -21.82 20.18 -29.18
CA LEU A 446 -20.84 20.77 -28.25
C LEU A 446 -20.10 19.68 -27.44
N ALA A 447 -20.79 18.62 -27.04
CA ALA A 447 -20.21 17.48 -26.32
C ALA A 447 -19.28 16.64 -27.20
N SER A 448 -19.55 16.56 -28.50
CA SER A 448 -18.69 15.86 -29.48
C SER A 448 -17.41 16.61 -29.86
N GLY A 449 -17.28 17.88 -29.44
CA GLY A 449 -16.13 18.73 -29.72
C GLY A 449 -14.92 18.45 -28.82
N SER A 450 -14.03 19.44 -28.68
CA SER A 450 -12.91 19.36 -27.73
C SER A 450 -13.38 19.49 -26.28
N GLN A 451 -12.55 19.06 -25.32
CA GLN A 451 -12.84 19.18 -23.88
C GLN A 451 -13.16 20.63 -23.46
N ALA A 452 -12.52 21.62 -24.09
CA ALA A 452 -12.79 23.04 -23.86
C ALA A 452 -14.19 23.45 -24.34
N ILE A 453 -14.62 22.96 -25.52
CA ILE A 453 -15.95 23.23 -26.08
C ILE A 453 -17.04 22.57 -25.22
N CYS A 454 -16.81 21.34 -24.77
CA CYS A 454 -17.74 20.63 -23.88
C CYS A 454 -17.93 21.38 -22.55
N ARG A 455 -16.83 21.84 -21.92
CA ARG A 455 -16.90 22.67 -20.70
C ARG A 455 -17.62 23.99 -20.94
N ALA A 456 -17.32 24.69 -22.02
CA ALA A 456 -17.99 25.94 -22.38
C ALA A 456 -19.49 25.74 -22.64
N GLY A 457 -19.86 24.66 -23.33
CA GLY A 457 -21.25 24.29 -23.57
C GLY A 457 -22.01 23.98 -22.29
N GLY A 458 -21.41 23.24 -21.36
CA GLY A 458 -21.98 22.99 -20.04
C GLY A 458 -22.19 24.27 -19.22
N ALA A 459 -21.21 25.19 -19.24
CA ALA A 459 -21.34 26.49 -18.57
C ALA A 459 -22.48 27.33 -19.18
N PHE A 460 -22.62 27.35 -20.50
CA PHE A 460 -23.66 28.10 -21.20
C PHE A 460 -25.06 27.53 -20.94
N LEU A 461 -25.20 26.20 -20.86
CA LEU A 461 -26.44 25.52 -20.49
C LEU A 461 -26.85 25.89 -19.05
N HIS A 462 -25.89 25.88 -18.13
CA HIS A 462 -26.11 26.25 -16.74
C HIS A 462 -26.54 27.72 -16.59
N PHE A 463 -25.84 28.64 -17.26
CA PHE A 463 -26.19 30.06 -17.31
C PHE A 463 -27.60 30.29 -17.85
N SER A 464 -27.96 29.61 -18.94
CA SER A 464 -29.30 29.76 -19.56
C SER A 464 -30.41 29.25 -18.65
N LEU A 465 -30.18 28.15 -17.94
CA LEU A 465 -31.12 27.60 -16.95
C LEU A 465 -31.33 28.55 -15.78
N LEU A 466 -30.24 29.04 -15.18
CA LEU A 466 -30.30 30.02 -14.08
C LEU A 466 -31.01 31.31 -14.53
N SER A 467 -30.67 31.83 -15.71
CA SER A 467 -31.34 33.00 -16.30
C SER A 467 -32.85 32.78 -16.44
N CYS A 468 -33.28 31.60 -16.90
CA CYS A 468 -34.71 31.26 -17.00
C CYS A 468 -35.39 31.26 -15.62
N LEU A 469 -34.76 30.68 -14.59
CA LEU A 469 -35.30 30.65 -13.23
C LEU A 469 -35.39 32.07 -12.64
N THR A 470 -34.36 32.89 -12.84
CA THR A 470 -34.33 34.27 -12.35
C THR A 470 -35.39 35.13 -13.05
N TRP A 471 -35.58 34.99 -14.37
CA TRP A 471 -36.65 35.69 -15.09
C TRP A 471 -38.05 35.22 -14.69
N MET A 472 -38.23 33.92 -14.40
CA MET A 472 -39.50 33.39 -13.88
C MET A 472 -39.82 33.97 -12.51
N ALA A 473 -38.81 34.11 -11.64
CA ALA A 473 -38.96 34.77 -10.34
C ALA A 473 -39.26 36.28 -10.47
N ILE A 474 -38.59 36.99 -11.40
CA ILE A 474 -38.84 38.40 -11.69
C ILE A 474 -40.28 38.61 -12.19
N GLU A 475 -40.76 37.73 -13.06
CA GLU A 475 -42.13 37.77 -13.55
C GLU A 475 -43.14 37.52 -12.41
N GLY A 476 -42.89 36.53 -11.56
CA GLY A 476 -43.69 36.28 -10.35
C GLY A 476 -43.73 37.49 -9.41
N TYR A 477 -42.59 38.16 -9.20
CA TYR A 477 -42.52 39.40 -8.43
C TYR A 477 -43.29 40.55 -9.09
N ASN A 478 -43.22 40.68 -10.42
CA ASN A 478 -43.98 41.68 -11.17
C ASN A 478 -45.49 41.43 -11.06
N LEU A 479 -45.95 40.18 -11.12
CA LEU A 479 -47.35 39.81 -10.88
C LEU A 479 -47.79 40.15 -9.45
N TYR A 480 -46.96 39.84 -8.45
CA TYR A 480 -47.21 40.21 -7.05
C TYR A 480 -47.44 41.71 -6.89
N ARG A 481 -46.57 42.55 -7.47
CA ARG A 481 -46.70 44.01 -7.42
C ARG A 481 -47.96 44.50 -8.11
N LEU A 482 -48.31 43.96 -9.28
CA LEU A 482 -49.51 44.36 -10.03
C LEU A 482 -50.81 44.03 -9.28
N VAL A 483 -50.84 42.96 -8.48
CA VAL A 483 -52.04 42.52 -7.76
C VAL A 483 -52.16 43.16 -6.37
N ILE A 484 -51.05 43.32 -5.64
CA ILE A 484 -51.07 43.68 -4.21
C ILE A 484 -50.65 45.13 -3.97
N GLU A 485 -49.68 45.67 -4.73
CA GLU A 485 -49.11 47.00 -4.51
C GLU A 485 -49.65 48.04 -5.51
N VAL A 486 -50.97 48.28 -5.48
CA VAL A 486 -51.66 49.14 -6.47
C VAL A 486 -51.32 50.64 -6.33
N PHE A 487 -50.79 51.09 -5.19
CA PHE A 487 -50.69 52.54 -4.86
C PHE A 487 -49.29 53.16 -4.85
N ASN A 488 -48.20 52.44 -5.19
CA ASN A 488 -46.86 53.05 -5.17
C ASN A 488 -45.90 52.45 -6.21
N ALA A 489 -46.17 52.69 -7.51
CA ALA A 489 -45.59 51.88 -8.58
C ALA A 489 -44.58 52.58 -9.51
N TYR A 490 -44.13 53.82 -9.23
CA TYR A 490 -43.15 54.49 -10.09
C TYR A 490 -41.74 54.43 -9.52
N GLN A 491 -40.92 53.52 -10.06
CA GLN A 491 -39.51 53.36 -9.74
C GLN A 491 -38.70 53.67 -11.01
N ASP A 492 -37.86 54.70 -10.98
CA ASP A 492 -37.00 55.04 -12.13
C ASP A 492 -36.08 53.87 -12.51
N HIS A 493 -35.96 53.63 -13.81
CA HIS A 493 -35.14 52.58 -14.42
C HIS A 493 -35.45 51.16 -13.92
N PHE A 494 -36.70 50.89 -13.51
CA PHE A 494 -37.13 49.59 -12.98
C PHE A 494 -36.78 48.40 -13.90
N LEU A 495 -37.06 48.50 -15.20
CA LEU A 495 -36.75 47.45 -16.17
C LEU A 495 -35.24 47.19 -16.27
N LEU A 496 -34.42 48.24 -16.24
CA LEU A 496 -32.96 48.11 -16.34
C LEU A 496 -32.38 47.41 -15.10
N LYS A 497 -32.91 47.72 -13.90
CA LYS A 497 -32.55 47.02 -12.67
C LYS A 497 -32.91 45.54 -12.73
N LEU A 498 -34.09 45.21 -13.25
CA LEU A 498 -34.52 43.81 -13.44
C LEU A 498 -33.66 43.09 -14.48
N CYS A 499 -33.28 43.74 -15.59
CA CYS A 499 -32.39 43.14 -16.58
C CYS A 499 -30.99 42.86 -16.02
N LEU A 500 -30.45 43.76 -15.18
CA LEU A 500 -29.16 43.53 -14.52
C LEU A 500 -29.19 42.32 -13.59
N VAL A 501 -30.30 42.12 -12.87
CA VAL A 501 -30.48 40.94 -12.01
C VAL A 501 -30.70 39.68 -12.86
N GLY A 502 -31.62 39.74 -13.82
CA GLY A 502 -32.03 38.59 -14.63
C GLY A 502 -30.96 38.03 -15.56
N TRP A 503 -29.98 38.85 -15.97
CA TRP A 503 -28.89 38.42 -16.85
C TRP A 503 -27.49 38.52 -16.24
N GLY A 504 -27.34 39.13 -15.06
CA GLY A 504 -26.02 39.41 -14.45
C GLY A 504 -25.74 38.70 -13.13
N GLU A 505 -26.75 38.13 -12.47
CA GLU A 505 -26.59 37.27 -11.29
C GLU A 505 -26.41 35.77 -11.64
N PRO A 506 -27.13 35.22 -12.64
CA PRO A 506 -26.81 33.94 -13.27
C PRO A 506 -25.39 33.88 -13.84
#